data_AF-A0A366KCK6-F1
#
_entry.id   AF-A0A366KCK6-F1
#
_cell.length_a   1.000
_cell.length_b   1.000
_cell.length_c   1.000
_cell.angle_alpha   90.00
_cell.angle_beta   90.00
_cell.angle_gamma   90.00
#
_symmetry.space_group_name_H-M   'P 1'
#
loop_
_entity.id
_entity.type
_entity.pdbx_description
1 polymer ?
#
loop_
_entity_poly.entity_id
_entity_poly.type
_entity_poly.pdbx_seq_one_letter_code
_entity_poly.pdbx_strand_id
1 'polypeptide(L)'
;MFCTKCGVRNEPDARFCVSCGQPLLPADEVSEVEEEKIQAAGGAPDEAATDGVAGSDGNEPDSEPEPEQGLEPGDEAGAENQPTTVLPQAEQFVTADSEPEADGIHPVQPAEAVPVAHSLHRRTVIIWGVLIGLVVVLAGAYLILKNTVFTPKGQINAYVSAVSSGNFKRANQMVDPGVANESRVLLTNEYAKDEGSRMKDVVVGPLVRKPNGPGYQVRVAYSANGVQQSKQLSVEPSGKQFLIFDSWRIVSPLTTSIKVAAPKTVDNVLVNGIDVTLAKAGTDKQVVSPPADQAPSEDGDRTHYTSMDQYTLPVYPGVAKVELPKSKYVKAEPVKLNDSDKVAYVAPQATDALEQGILEQVQKRIDECTASSELRKTGCNFSNGSFSDGGRPAYTNIRRRVNGSPSLDKLDLGTGEFKTDLIHTGISYQYRFYSDDDWLDDTSSASGYLVGSFSIRNGELTVKIDDSVKSYY
;
A
#
# COMPACT_ATOMS: atom_id res chain seq x y z
N MET A 1 -10.14 -35.91 12.43
CA MET A 1 -8.65 -35.91 12.46
C MET A 1 -8.08 -34.77 13.31
N PHE A 2 -6.75 -34.62 13.47
CA PHE A 2 -6.11 -33.44 14.09
C PHE A 2 -5.54 -32.50 13.01
N CYS A 3 -5.62 -31.18 13.21
CA CYS A 3 -5.05 -30.21 12.27
C CYS A 3 -3.53 -30.08 12.48
N THR A 4 -2.75 -30.35 11.43
CA THR A 4 -1.28 -30.24 11.43
C THR A 4 -0.78 -28.82 11.70
N LYS A 5 -1.59 -27.78 11.41
CA LYS A 5 -1.23 -26.36 11.60
C LYS A 5 -1.54 -25.81 13.00
N CYS A 6 -2.51 -26.36 13.74
CA CYS A 6 -2.91 -25.81 15.05
C CYS A 6 -3.24 -26.83 16.15
N GLY A 7 -3.07 -28.13 15.91
CA GLY A 7 -3.28 -29.20 16.91
C GLY A 7 -4.74 -29.47 17.30
N VAL A 8 -5.71 -28.69 16.82
CA VAL A 8 -7.13 -28.86 17.15
C VAL A 8 -7.69 -30.15 16.54
N ARG A 9 -8.45 -30.93 17.33
CA ARG A 9 -9.23 -32.08 16.88
C ARG A 9 -10.46 -31.62 16.10
N ASN A 10 -10.74 -32.30 15.00
CA ASN A 10 -11.87 -32.10 14.10
C ASN A 10 -12.53 -33.46 13.86
N GLU A 11 -13.77 -33.45 13.37
CA GLU A 11 -14.53 -34.65 13.01
C GLU A 11 -13.81 -35.48 11.91
N PRO A 12 -14.16 -36.77 11.70
CA PRO A 12 -13.41 -37.65 10.78
C PRO A 12 -13.50 -37.23 9.30
N ASP A 13 -14.63 -36.63 8.92
CA ASP A 13 -15.03 -36.19 7.57
C ASP A 13 -14.83 -34.68 7.33
N ALA A 14 -14.34 -33.95 8.34
CA ALA A 14 -14.13 -32.51 8.27
C ALA A 14 -13.07 -32.15 7.20
N ARG A 15 -13.50 -31.59 6.06
CA ARG A 15 -12.59 -31.19 4.96
C ARG A 15 -11.65 -30.04 5.34
N PHE A 16 -12.00 -29.21 6.33
CA PHE A 16 -11.24 -28.05 6.79
C PHE A 16 -11.24 -27.96 8.32
N CYS A 17 -10.18 -27.40 8.91
CA CYS A 17 -10.09 -27.25 10.36
C CYS A 17 -11.10 -26.25 10.92
N VAL A 18 -11.90 -26.67 11.91
CA VAL A 18 -12.94 -25.85 12.55
C VAL A 18 -12.39 -24.60 13.26
N SER A 19 -11.09 -24.60 13.60
CA SER A 19 -10.42 -23.50 14.31
C SER A 19 -9.61 -22.57 13.41
N CYS A 20 -9.02 -23.06 12.31
CA CYS A 20 -8.10 -22.26 11.48
C CYS A 20 -8.35 -22.32 9.97
N GLY A 21 -9.39 -23.04 9.51
CA GLY A 21 -9.81 -23.11 8.10
C GLY A 21 -8.85 -23.84 7.15
N GLN A 22 -7.74 -24.40 7.64
CA GLN A 22 -6.75 -25.09 6.81
C GLN A 22 -7.28 -26.47 6.37
N PRO A 23 -7.10 -26.89 5.09
CA PRO A 23 -7.57 -28.20 4.58
C PRO A 23 -6.98 -29.37 5.36
N LEU A 24 -7.81 -30.37 5.68
CA LEU A 24 -7.40 -31.50 6.53
C LEU A 24 -7.05 -32.78 5.76
N LEU A 25 -7.20 -32.76 4.44
CA LEU A 25 -6.78 -33.82 3.51
C LEU A 25 -5.75 -33.26 2.51
N PRO A 26 -4.86 -34.10 1.94
CA PRO A 26 -4.00 -33.72 0.82
C PRO A 26 -4.81 -33.24 -0.40
N ALA A 27 -4.16 -32.53 -1.31
CA ALA A 27 -4.83 -32.04 -2.52
C ALA A 27 -5.18 -33.17 -3.51
N ASP A 28 -4.44 -34.28 -3.45
CA ASP A 28 -4.41 -35.32 -4.48
C ASP A 28 -5.58 -36.32 -4.40
N GLU A 29 -6.28 -36.40 -3.26
CA GLU A 29 -7.48 -37.25 -3.08
C GLU A 29 -8.79 -36.55 -3.50
N VAL A 30 -8.75 -35.29 -3.94
CA VAL A 30 -9.96 -34.49 -4.21
C VAL A 30 -10.44 -34.58 -5.68
N SER A 31 -9.68 -35.22 -6.56
CA SER A 31 -9.92 -35.26 -8.01
C SER A 31 -10.72 -36.47 -8.53
N GLU A 32 -10.90 -37.55 -7.76
CA GLU A 32 -11.40 -38.83 -8.30
C GLU A 32 -12.94 -38.96 -8.47
N VAL A 33 -13.70 -37.86 -8.51
CA VAL A 33 -15.19 -37.90 -8.60
C VAL A 33 -15.74 -37.33 -9.92
N GLU A 34 -14.96 -36.57 -10.70
CA GLU A 34 -15.44 -35.92 -11.94
C GLU A 34 -14.48 -36.03 -13.13
N GLU A 35 -14.05 -37.23 -13.55
CA GLU A 35 -13.53 -37.41 -14.93
C GLU A 35 -13.60 -38.84 -15.55
N GLU A 36 -14.64 -39.65 -15.26
CA GLU A 36 -14.83 -40.96 -15.93
C GLU A 36 -15.34 -40.85 -17.40
N LYS A 37 -14.52 -40.25 -18.29
CA LYS A 37 -14.46 -40.54 -19.74
C LYS A 37 -13.41 -39.68 -20.46
N ILE A 38 -12.28 -40.30 -20.84
CA ILE A 38 -11.78 -40.43 -22.23
C ILE A 38 -10.43 -41.20 -22.25
N GLN A 39 -10.39 -42.25 -23.07
CA GLN A 39 -9.23 -42.88 -23.76
C GLN A 39 -7.82 -42.55 -23.19
N ALA A 40 -7.16 -43.42 -22.41
CA ALA A 40 -6.57 -44.72 -22.79
C ALA A 40 -5.44 -44.68 -23.85
N ALA A 41 -4.16 -44.56 -23.42
CA ALA A 41 -2.99 -45.17 -24.08
C ALA A 41 -1.67 -45.09 -23.26
N GLY A 42 -1.23 -46.22 -22.68
CA GLY A 42 0.18 -46.67 -22.61
C GLY A 42 1.21 -46.01 -21.66
N GLY A 43 2.01 -46.85 -20.99
CA GLY A 43 3.40 -46.53 -20.61
C GLY A 43 3.77 -46.61 -19.11
N ALA A 44 4.57 -47.62 -18.75
CA ALA A 44 5.29 -47.79 -17.48
C ALA A 44 6.42 -48.83 -17.69
N PRO A 45 7.39 -49.05 -16.78
CA PRO A 45 7.88 -48.24 -15.65
C PRO A 45 9.41 -47.99 -15.73
N ASP A 46 10.05 -47.55 -14.64
CA ASP A 46 11.32 -48.08 -14.03
C ASP A 46 11.83 -47.08 -12.98
N GLU A 47 11.83 -47.42 -11.68
CA GLU A 47 12.89 -48.09 -10.88
C GLU A 47 13.97 -47.15 -10.28
N ALA A 48 14.00 -47.04 -8.95
CA ALA A 48 15.19 -47.13 -8.09
C ALA A 48 14.81 -47.13 -6.58
N ALA A 49 15.51 -47.91 -5.76
CA ALA A 49 15.43 -47.94 -4.28
C ALA A 49 16.54 -47.03 -3.66
N THR A 50 16.82 -46.90 -2.35
CA THR A 50 16.92 -47.91 -1.26
C THR A 50 16.81 -47.33 0.17
N ASP A 51 16.19 -48.11 1.06
CA ASP A 51 16.49 -48.41 2.50
C ASP A 51 16.96 -47.37 3.55
N GLY A 52 16.46 -47.52 4.79
CA GLY A 52 16.79 -46.66 5.95
C GLY A 52 16.27 -47.12 7.34
N VAL A 53 16.43 -48.42 7.67
CA VAL A 53 16.17 -49.11 8.98
C VAL A 53 16.65 -48.33 10.22
N ALA A 54 16.12 -48.42 11.46
CA ALA A 54 14.81 -48.76 12.08
C ALA A 54 14.92 -48.50 13.62
N GLY A 55 13.83 -48.55 14.41
CA GLY A 55 13.91 -48.37 15.89
C GLY A 55 12.66 -48.75 16.71
N SER A 56 12.77 -49.84 17.47
CA SER A 56 11.80 -50.38 18.45
C SER A 56 11.95 -49.68 19.83
N ASP A 57 11.09 -49.75 20.86
CA ASP A 57 9.77 -50.37 21.15
C ASP A 57 9.19 -49.69 22.43
N GLY A 58 7.92 -49.95 22.83
CA GLY A 58 7.56 -49.92 24.27
C GLY A 58 6.14 -49.51 24.75
N ASN A 59 5.42 -50.50 25.30
CA ASN A 59 4.45 -50.44 26.41
C ASN A 59 3.11 -49.65 26.35
N GLU A 60 2.03 -50.43 26.23
CA GLU A 60 0.75 -50.34 27.00
C GLU A 60 0.95 -50.71 28.51
N PRO A 61 -0.05 -50.69 29.43
CA PRO A 61 -1.53 -50.69 29.29
C PRO A 61 -2.21 -49.50 30.04
N ASP A 62 -3.50 -49.42 30.44
CA ASP A 62 -4.58 -50.40 30.69
C ASP A 62 -6.00 -49.72 30.78
N SER A 63 -7.06 -50.53 30.97
CA SER A 63 -8.39 -50.24 31.59
C SER A 63 -9.56 -49.63 30.80
N GLU A 64 -10.49 -50.50 30.39
CA GLU A 64 -11.98 -50.32 30.33
C GLU A 64 -12.61 -50.56 31.74
N PRO A 65 -13.95 -50.55 32.03
CA PRO A 65 -15.17 -50.41 31.20
C PRO A 65 -16.02 -49.15 31.62
N GLU A 66 -17.36 -49.00 31.59
CA GLU A 66 -18.56 -49.83 31.35
C GLU A 66 -19.78 -48.92 30.91
N PRO A 67 -20.84 -49.40 30.19
CA PRO A 67 -21.81 -48.54 29.51
C PRO A 67 -23.31 -48.64 29.93
N GLU A 68 -24.09 -47.59 29.66
CA GLU A 68 -25.58 -47.60 29.56
C GLU A 68 -25.99 -46.79 28.30
N GLN A 69 -26.86 -47.19 27.36
CA GLN A 69 -28.14 -47.95 27.29
C GLN A 69 -29.39 -47.07 27.16
N GLY A 70 -30.21 -47.37 26.13
CA GLY A 70 -31.54 -46.77 25.87
C GLY A 70 -31.52 -45.57 24.89
N LEU A 71 -32.46 -45.43 23.94
CA LEU A 71 -33.62 -46.25 23.56
C LEU A 71 -33.90 -46.08 22.04
N GLU A 72 -34.53 -47.09 21.41
CA GLU A 72 -35.03 -47.04 20.03
C GLU A 72 -36.49 -46.48 19.98
N PRO A 73 -37.32 -46.70 18.94
CA PRO A 73 -37.63 -45.67 17.96
C PRO A 73 -39.11 -45.24 17.94
N GLY A 74 -39.46 -44.29 17.08
CA GLY A 74 -40.85 -43.86 16.83
C GLY A 74 -41.02 -43.43 15.37
N ASP A 75 -42.03 -43.98 14.71
CA ASP A 75 -42.11 -44.04 13.24
C ASP A 75 -43.28 -43.20 12.64
N GLU A 76 -43.25 -43.10 11.31
CA GLU A 76 -44.34 -42.78 10.37
C GLU A 76 -44.99 -41.37 10.24
N ALA A 77 -45.08 -40.98 8.94
CA ALA A 77 -46.19 -40.34 8.24
C ALA A 77 -46.52 -38.83 8.40
N GLY A 78 -46.51 -38.13 7.25
CA GLY A 78 -47.07 -36.79 7.06
C GLY A 78 -46.79 -36.25 5.64
N ALA A 79 -47.77 -36.34 4.74
CA ALA A 79 -47.57 -36.11 3.30
C ALA A 79 -47.56 -34.62 2.87
N GLU A 80 -47.16 -34.42 1.61
CA GLU A 80 -47.08 -33.14 0.87
C GLU A 80 -48.36 -32.28 0.93
N ASN A 81 -48.21 -30.95 0.78
CA ASN A 81 -48.76 -30.25 -0.38
C ASN A 81 -48.29 -28.77 -0.52
N GLN A 82 -48.28 -28.30 -1.76
CA GLN A 82 -48.31 -26.86 -2.11
C GLN A 82 -49.75 -26.46 -2.48
N PRO A 83 -50.07 -25.15 -2.52
CA PRO A 83 -51.15 -24.67 -3.37
C PRO A 83 -50.74 -23.52 -4.30
N THR A 84 -51.24 -23.57 -5.55
CA THR A 84 -51.20 -22.45 -6.51
C THR A 84 -52.62 -22.22 -7.05
N THR A 85 -53.10 -20.97 -6.96
CA THR A 85 -54.43 -20.54 -7.47
C THR A 85 -54.25 -19.10 -7.98
N VAL A 86 -54.25 -18.79 -9.27
CA VAL A 86 -55.36 -18.81 -10.25
C VAL A 86 -56.47 -17.80 -9.89
N LEU A 87 -56.71 -16.85 -10.80
CA LEU A 87 -57.76 -15.83 -10.73
C LEU A 87 -58.83 -16.10 -11.80
N PRO A 88 -60.14 -16.02 -11.49
CA PRO A 88 -61.21 -16.18 -12.46
C PRO A 88 -61.59 -14.85 -13.16
N GLN A 89 -62.13 -14.95 -14.37
CA GLN A 89 -62.97 -13.92 -14.97
C GLN A 89 -64.44 -14.38 -14.92
N ALA A 90 -65.38 -13.43 -14.82
CA ALA A 90 -66.80 -13.66 -15.05
C ALA A 90 -67.45 -12.39 -15.60
N GLU A 91 -68.36 -12.55 -16.55
CA GLU A 91 -69.09 -11.45 -17.21
C GLU A 91 -70.31 -11.00 -16.37
N GLN A 92 -70.87 -9.84 -16.71
CA GLN A 92 -72.13 -9.36 -16.13
C GLN A 92 -73.11 -8.95 -17.25
N PHE A 93 -74.30 -9.51 -17.21
CA PHE A 93 -75.44 -9.11 -18.05
C PHE A 93 -76.61 -8.65 -17.19
N VAL A 94 -77.10 -7.45 -17.50
CA VAL A 94 -78.49 -6.98 -17.48
C VAL A 94 -79.48 -7.67 -16.52
N THR A 95 -80.02 -6.87 -15.59
CA THR A 95 -81.47 -6.88 -15.32
C THR A 95 -82.03 -5.48 -15.56
N ALA A 96 -83.24 -5.41 -16.12
CA ALA A 96 -84.05 -4.19 -16.20
C ALA A 96 -85.22 -4.33 -15.23
N ASP A 97 -85.73 -3.20 -14.73
CA ASP A 97 -86.85 -3.17 -13.77
C ASP A 97 -88.06 -2.44 -14.37
N SER A 98 -89.22 -2.58 -13.72
CA SER A 98 -90.54 -2.47 -14.36
C SER A 98 -91.31 -1.15 -14.13
N GLU A 99 -92.35 -1.00 -14.93
CA GLU A 99 -93.35 0.09 -15.03
C GLU A 99 -94.19 0.31 -13.74
N PRO A 100 -94.95 1.44 -13.58
CA PRO A 100 -96.11 1.75 -14.45
C PRO A 100 -96.38 3.24 -14.83
N GLU A 101 -97.05 3.37 -15.98
CA GLU A 101 -98.08 4.34 -16.40
C GLU A 101 -98.22 5.74 -15.75
N ALA A 102 -98.22 6.78 -16.59
CA ALA A 102 -99.28 7.81 -16.63
C ALA A 102 -99.29 8.56 -17.98
N ASP A 103 -100.46 8.70 -18.62
CA ASP A 103 -100.64 9.46 -19.87
C ASP A 103 -100.96 10.95 -19.58
N GLY A 104 -100.55 11.89 -20.46
CA GLY A 104 -100.57 13.32 -20.15
C GLY A 104 -100.31 14.28 -21.33
N ILE A 105 -101.37 14.90 -21.83
CA ILE A 105 -101.40 15.76 -23.04
C ILE A 105 -100.69 17.12 -22.84
N HIS A 106 -100.03 17.62 -23.89
CA HIS A 106 -99.39 18.95 -23.96
C HIS A 106 -100.35 20.14 -23.76
N PRO A 107 -99.82 21.31 -23.34
CA PRO A 107 -99.73 22.42 -24.30
C PRO A 107 -98.36 23.14 -24.32
N VAL A 108 -98.25 24.21 -25.13
CA VAL A 108 -96.99 24.89 -25.51
C VAL A 108 -97.02 26.39 -25.14
N GLN A 109 -95.83 27.02 -25.02
CA GLN A 109 -95.51 28.47 -24.95
C GLN A 109 -95.36 29.07 -23.53
N PRO A 110 -94.58 30.18 -23.36
CA PRO A 110 -93.42 30.64 -24.14
C PRO A 110 -92.16 30.88 -23.26
N ALA A 111 -91.10 31.44 -23.85
CA ALA A 111 -89.78 31.60 -23.24
C ALA A 111 -89.67 32.75 -22.21
N GLU A 112 -88.77 32.57 -21.24
CA GLU A 112 -88.03 33.68 -20.62
C GLU A 112 -86.60 33.22 -20.27
N ALA A 113 -85.60 34.11 -20.39
CA ALA A 113 -84.18 33.75 -20.30
C ALA A 113 -83.53 34.25 -19.00
N VAL A 114 -83.17 33.31 -18.12
CA VAL A 114 -82.43 33.59 -16.87
C VAL A 114 -80.92 33.42 -17.13
N PRO A 115 -80.05 34.36 -16.71
CA PRO A 115 -78.68 34.43 -17.21
C PRO A 115 -77.74 33.33 -16.66
N VAL A 116 -76.86 32.82 -17.54
CA VAL A 116 -75.80 31.87 -17.17
C VAL A 116 -74.74 32.59 -16.33
N ALA A 117 -74.70 32.32 -15.03
CA ALA A 117 -73.73 32.87 -14.08
C ALA A 117 -72.32 32.25 -14.25
N HIS A 118 -71.64 32.58 -15.34
CA HIS A 118 -70.35 31.99 -15.72
C HIS A 118 -69.12 32.64 -15.03
N SER A 119 -69.09 32.62 -13.70
CA SER A 119 -67.98 33.14 -12.88
C SER A 119 -67.99 32.50 -11.48
N LEU A 120 -66.94 31.91 -10.91
CA LEU A 120 -65.49 31.93 -11.22
C LEU A 120 -64.84 30.52 -11.31
N HIS A 121 -65.62 29.45 -11.10
CA HIS A 121 -65.10 28.17 -10.58
C HIS A 121 -64.11 27.40 -11.49
N ARG A 122 -64.13 27.60 -12.82
CA ARG A 122 -63.20 26.88 -13.73
C ARG A 122 -61.73 27.26 -13.52
N ARG A 123 -61.42 28.52 -13.19
CA ARG A 123 -60.02 28.94 -12.98
C ARG A 123 -59.45 28.39 -11.67
N THR A 124 -60.24 28.40 -10.59
CA THR A 124 -59.83 27.82 -9.31
C THR A 124 -59.66 26.31 -9.39
N VAL A 125 -60.55 25.57 -10.08
CA VAL A 125 -60.38 24.11 -10.27
C VAL A 125 -59.12 23.77 -11.07
N ILE A 126 -58.79 24.52 -12.12
CA ILE A 126 -57.53 24.31 -12.88
C ILE A 126 -56.31 24.61 -12.00
N ILE A 127 -56.32 25.72 -11.24
CA ILE A 127 -55.22 26.08 -10.33
C ILE A 127 -55.05 25.01 -9.24
N TRP A 128 -56.12 24.52 -8.61
CA TRP A 128 -56.06 23.45 -7.63
C TRP A 128 -55.63 22.11 -8.25
N GLY A 129 -56.08 21.77 -9.46
CA GLY A 129 -55.63 20.58 -10.18
C GLY A 129 -54.12 20.61 -10.50
N VAL A 130 -53.60 21.75 -10.93
CA VAL A 130 -52.17 21.97 -11.15
C VAL A 130 -51.38 21.93 -9.84
N LEU A 131 -51.88 22.54 -8.76
CA LEU A 131 -51.25 22.48 -7.44
C LEU A 131 -51.22 21.05 -6.88
N ILE A 132 -52.31 20.30 -6.98
CA ILE A 132 -52.38 18.90 -6.54
C ILE A 132 -51.44 18.02 -7.39
N GLY A 133 -51.44 18.19 -8.72
CA GLY A 133 -50.51 17.50 -9.61
C GLY A 133 -49.04 17.80 -9.27
N LEU A 134 -48.71 19.07 -9.03
CA LEU A 134 -47.39 19.50 -8.59
C LEU A 134 -47.02 18.89 -7.23
N VAL A 135 -47.94 18.87 -6.27
CA VAL A 135 -47.74 18.25 -4.95
C VAL A 135 -47.53 16.74 -5.06
N VAL A 136 -48.25 16.04 -5.95
CA VAL A 136 -48.04 14.60 -6.20
C VAL A 136 -46.67 14.33 -6.84
N VAL A 137 -46.24 15.15 -7.81
CA VAL A 137 -44.91 15.04 -8.41
C VAL A 137 -43.81 15.35 -7.39
N LEU A 138 -43.97 16.39 -6.57
CA LEU A 138 -43.04 16.74 -5.50
C LEU A 138 -43.01 15.68 -4.38
N ALA A 139 -44.15 15.05 -4.05
CA ALA A 139 -44.22 13.95 -3.10
C ALA A 139 -43.54 12.68 -3.64
N GLY A 140 -43.72 12.35 -4.92
CA GLY A 140 -43.02 11.27 -5.60
C GLY A 140 -41.50 11.50 -5.59
N ALA A 141 -41.05 12.70 -5.98
CA ALA A 141 -39.64 13.07 -5.92
C ALA A 141 -39.10 13.03 -4.47
N TYR A 142 -39.85 13.55 -3.49
CA TYR A 142 -39.50 13.48 -2.07
C TYR A 142 -39.31 12.03 -1.59
N LEU A 143 -40.24 11.12 -1.91
CA LEU A 143 -40.13 9.71 -1.52
C LEU A 143 -38.92 9.03 -2.18
N ILE A 144 -38.64 9.32 -3.46
CA ILE A 144 -37.47 8.80 -4.16
C ILE A 144 -36.17 9.31 -3.51
N LEU A 145 -35.98 10.63 -3.36
CA LEU A 145 -34.74 11.18 -2.80
C LEU A 145 -34.53 10.78 -1.32
N LYS A 146 -35.60 10.74 -0.52
CA LYS A 146 -35.57 10.30 0.89
C LYS A 146 -35.09 8.85 1.02
N ASN A 147 -35.60 7.94 0.19
CA ASN A 147 -35.31 6.52 0.31
C ASN A 147 -34.07 6.07 -0.47
N THR A 148 -33.41 6.96 -1.24
CA THR A 148 -32.21 6.65 -2.02
C THR A 148 -31.01 7.50 -1.61
N VAL A 149 -30.92 8.73 -2.10
CA VAL A 149 -29.75 9.63 -1.99
C VAL A 149 -29.47 10.06 -0.55
N PHE A 150 -30.53 10.34 0.22
CA PHE A 150 -30.44 10.92 1.57
C PHE A 150 -30.48 9.87 2.69
N THR A 151 -30.01 8.65 2.38
CA THR A 151 -29.88 7.53 3.32
C THR A 151 -28.43 7.36 3.80
N PRO A 152 -28.19 6.75 4.97
CA PRO A 152 -26.83 6.44 5.41
C PRO A 152 -26.12 5.47 4.45
N LYS A 153 -26.86 4.50 3.88
CA LYS A 153 -26.34 3.58 2.85
C LYS A 153 -25.97 4.31 1.56
N GLY A 154 -26.74 5.32 1.15
CA GLY A 154 -26.42 6.17 -0.01
C GLY A 154 -25.10 6.92 0.16
N GLN A 155 -24.87 7.53 1.32
CA GLN A 155 -23.62 8.23 1.61
C GLN A 155 -22.42 7.28 1.73
N ILE A 156 -22.59 6.13 2.41
CA ILE A 156 -21.60 5.05 2.45
C ILE A 156 -21.20 4.62 1.02
N ASN A 157 -22.18 4.29 0.18
CA ASN A 157 -21.92 3.80 -1.18
C ASN A 157 -21.23 4.87 -2.05
N ALA A 158 -21.65 6.13 -1.97
CA ALA A 158 -21.04 7.22 -2.72
C ALA A 158 -19.57 7.47 -2.31
N TYR A 159 -19.24 7.30 -1.02
CA TYR A 159 -17.86 7.43 -0.54
C TYR A 159 -17.00 6.23 -0.89
N VAL A 160 -17.50 5.01 -0.66
CA VAL A 160 -16.79 3.77 -1.03
C VAL A 160 -16.53 3.74 -2.54
N SER A 161 -17.49 4.17 -3.36
CA SER A 161 -17.33 4.33 -4.82
C SER A 161 -16.32 5.43 -5.18
N ALA A 162 -16.30 6.56 -4.47
CA ALA A 162 -15.30 7.61 -4.70
C ALA A 162 -13.87 7.14 -4.37
N VAL A 163 -13.70 6.28 -3.37
CA VAL A 163 -12.40 5.66 -3.05
C VAL A 163 -12.05 4.56 -4.07
N SER A 164 -12.95 3.62 -4.38
CA SER A 164 -12.64 2.50 -5.29
C SER A 164 -12.42 2.92 -6.74
N SER A 165 -13.06 4.01 -7.19
CA SER A 165 -12.81 4.62 -8.51
C SER A 165 -11.54 5.51 -8.57
N GLY A 166 -10.79 5.65 -7.47
CA GLY A 166 -9.63 6.53 -7.40
C GLY A 166 -9.94 8.03 -7.34
N ASN A 167 -11.21 8.42 -7.17
CA ASN A 167 -11.63 9.81 -7.07
C ASN A 167 -11.44 10.37 -5.64
N PHE A 168 -10.21 10.35 -5.16
CA PHE A 168 -9.86 10.75 -3.79
C PHE A 168 -10.20 12.22 -3.48
N LYS A 169 -10.18 13.11 -4.48
CA LYS A 169 -10.70 14.48 -4.38
C LYS A 169 -12.17 14.51 -3.97
N ARG A 170 -13.01 13.63 -4.53
CA ARG A 170 -14.41 13.49 -4.12
C ARG A 170 -14.53 12.85 -2.74
N ALA A 171 -13.67 11.88 -2.42
CA ALA A 171 -13.65 11.21 -1.11
C ALA A 171 -13.30 12.18 0.03
N ASN A 172 -12.24 12.98 -0.12
CA ASN A 172 -11.81 14.01 0.83
C ASN A 172 -12.83 15.14 1.01
N GLN A 173 -13.79 15.30 0.08
CA GLN A 173 -14.93 16.22 0.20
C GLN A 173 -16.12 15.61 0.97
N MET A 174 -16.11 14.32 1.30
CA MET A 174 -17.17 13.65 2.07
C MET A 174 -16.80 13.44 3.54
N VAL A 175 -15.51 13.26 3.82
CA VAL A 175 -14.95 13.13 5.16
C VAL A 175 -13.52 13.63 5.12
N ASP A 176 -13.10 14.37 6.15
CA ASP A 176 -11.70 14.77 6.27
C ASP A 176 -10.83 13.52 6.55
N PRO A 177 -9.71 13.31 5.82
CA PRO A 177 -8.88 12.12 6.00
C PRO A 177 -8.14 12.03 7.36
N GLY A 178 -8.22 13.06 8.22
CA GLY A 178 -7.70 13.03 9.59
C GLY A 178 -6.18 13.23 9.72
N VAL A 179 -5.51 13.66 8.65
CA VAL A 179 -4.03 13.80 8.58
C VAL A 179 -3.60 15.24 8.27
N ALA A 180 -2.39 15.63 8.68
CA ALA A 180 -1.82 16.95 8.38
C ALA A 180 -1.71 17.20 6.87
N ASN A 181 -1.82 18.47 6.44
CA ASN A 181 -1.89 18.82 5.02
C ASN A 181 -0.63 18.42 4.23
N GLU A 182 0.57 18.46 4.84
CA GLU A 182 1.81 18.01 4.17
C GLU A 182 1.85 16.50 3.92
N SER A 183 1.22 15.69 4.79
CA SER A 183 1.07 14.24 4.60
C SER A 183 0.00 13.86 3.57
N ARG A 184 -0.86 14.80 3.09
CA ARG A 184 -1.94 14.51 2.13
C ARG A 184 -1.47 14.26 0.70
N VAL A 185 -0.16 14.25 0.42
CA VAL A 185 0.41 14.16 -0.95
C VAL A 185 -0.07 12.92 -1.73
N LEU A 186 -0.28 11.78 -1.06
CA LEU A 186 -0.79 10.54 -1.67
C LEU A 186 -2.32 10.40 -1.63
N LEU A 187 -3.05 11.33 -0.99
CA LEU A 187 -4.51 11.33 -0.91
C LEU A 187 -5.14 12.07 -2.09
N THR A 188 -4.58 11.89 -3.28
CA THR A 188 -4.92 12.59 -4.53
C THR A 188 -5.31 11.59 -5.63
N ASN A 189 -6.11 12.01 -6.62
CA ASN A 189 -6.53 11.13 -7.72
C ASN A 189 -5.35 10.55 -8.53
N GLU A 190 -4.17 11.17 -8.45
CA GLU A 190 -2.98 10.71 -9.17
C GLU A 190 -2.43 9.39 -8.61
N TYR A 191 -2.52 9.17 -7.30
CA TYR A 191 -2.09 7.92 -6.66
C TYR A 191 -2.88 6.70 -7.17
N ALA A 192 -4.14 6.92 -7.55
CA ALA A 192 -5.07 5.92 -8.05
C ALA A 192 -5.37 6.06 -9.56
N LYS A 193 -4.47 6.75 -10.29
CA LYS A 193 -4.59 6.97 -11.74
C LYS A 193 -4.56 5.65 -12.51
N ASP A 194 -3.64 4.77 -12.16
CA ASP A 194 -3.60 3.39 -12.64
C ASP A 194 -4.71 2.53 -12.03
N GLU A 195 -5.31 1.63 -12.81
CA GLU A 195 -6.42 0.78 -12.36
C GLU A 195 -5.93 -0.48 -11.60
N GLY A 196 -4.67 -0.85 -11.75
CA GLY A 196 -4.00 -1.86 -10.93
C GLY A 196 -3.75 -1.39 -9.49
N SER A 197 -3.55 -0.08 -9.29
CA SER A 197 -3.32 0.54 -7.98
C SER A 197 -4.55 0.67 -7.08
N ARG A 198 -5.76 0.50 -7.61
CA ARG A 198 -7.02 0.68 -6.86
C ARG A 198 -7.40 -0.55 -6.04
N MET A 199 -8.18 -0.35 -4.97
CA MET A 199 -8.90 -1.45 -4.32
C MET A 199 -9.89 -2.11 -5.30
N LYS A 200 -10.03 -3.43 -5.21
CA LYS A 200 -10.93 -4.24 -6.06
C LYS A 200 -11.89 -5.05 -5.19
N ASP A 201 -12.83 -5.76 -5.82
CA ASP A 201 -13.76 -6.70 -5.17
C ASP A 201 -14.53 -6.11 -3.97
N VAL A 202 -14.92 -4.83 -4.09
CA VAL A 202 -15.36 -4.02 -2.95
C VAL A 202 -16.79 -4.35 -2.55
N VAL A 203 -16.97 -4.94 -1.37
CA VAL A 203 -18.26 -5.35 -0.81
C VAL A 203 -18.60 -4.51 0.42
N VAL A 204 -19.70 -3.77 0.37
CA VAL A 204 -20.28 -3.04 1.51
C VAL A 204 -21.25 -3.97 2.24
N GLY A 205 -20.91 -4.35 3.47
CA GLY A 205 -21.74 -5.23 4.30
C GLY A 205 -23.05 -4.61 4.82
N PRO A 206 -23.77 -5.31 5.72
CA PRO A 206 -24.98 -4.77 6.34
C PRO A 206 -24.67 -3.56 7.25
N LEU A 207 -25.59 -2.61 7.32
CA LEU A 207 -25.53 -1.50 8.27
C LEU A 207 -25.95 -2.01 9.66
N VAL A 208 -25.02 -1.97 10.61
CA VAL A 208 -25.26 -2.28 12.02
C VAL A 208 -25.41 -0.96 12.78
N ARG A 209 -26.37 -0.85 13.70
CA ARG A 209 -26.50 0.35 14.56
C ARG A 209 -25.33 0.41 15.53
N LYS A 210 -24.72 1.58 15.74
CA LYS A 210 -23.63 1.71 16.72
C LYS A 210 -24.15 1.37 18.13
N PRO A 211 -23.44 0.56 18.96
CA PRO A 211 -23.91 0.25 20.31
C PRO A 211 -23.99 1.49 21.21
N ASN A 212 -22.94 2.32 21.20
CA ASN A 212 -22.73 3.41 22.17
C ASN A 212 -22.74 4.80 21.52
N GLY A 213 -23.58 5.03 20.51
CA GLY A 213 -23.63 6.33 19.83
C GLY A 213 -24.68 6.46 18.72
N PRO A 214 -24.81 7.66 18.12
CA PRO A 214 -25.75 7.89 17.02
C PRO A 214 -25.28 7.24 15.71
N GLY A 215 -26.25 6.83 14.89
CA GLY A 215 -26.00 6.33 13.54
C GLY A 215 -25.55 4.86 13.45
N TYR A 216 -24.74 4.57 12.43
CA TYR A 216 -24.46 3.22 11.96
C TYR A 216 -22.97 2.98 11.70
N GLN A 217 -22.59 1.71 11.72
CA GLN A 217 -21.30 1.18 11.30
C GLN A 217 -21.51 0.10 10.22
N VAL A 218 -20.55 -0.04 9.31
CA VAL A 218 -20.53 -1.09 8.29
C VAL A 218 -19.11 -1.61 8.10
N ARG A 219 -18.96 -2.89 7.80
CA ARG A 219 -17.69 -3.46 7.33
C ARG A 219 -17.64 -3.36 5.80
N VAL A 220 -16.61 -2.70 5.29
CA VAL A 220 -16.28 -2.69 3.86
C VAL A 220 -15.15 -3.69 3.66
N ALA A 221 -15.41 -4.76 2.90
CA ALA A 221 -14.38 -5.69 2.44
C ALA A 221 -13.91 -5.30 1.03
N TYR A 222 -12.66 -5.59 0.71
CA TYR A 222 -12.04 -5.26 -0.58
C TYR A 222 -10.74 -6.07 -0.75
N SER A 223 -10.31 -6.27 -1.99
CA SER A 223 -8.99 -6.84 -2.29
C SER A 223 -7.97 -5.75 -2.66
N ALA A 224 -6.71 -5.98 -2.28
CA ALA A 224 -5.54 -5.22 -2.71
C ALA A 224 -4.51 -6.22 -3.28
N ASN A 225 -4.23 -6.15 -4.59
CA ASN A 225 -3.38 -7.13 -5.29
C ASN A 225 -3.72 -8.60 -4.93
N GLY A 226 -5.01 -8.95 -4.91
CA GLY A 226 -5.51 -10.28 -4.55
C GLY A 226 -5.63 -10.59 -3.04
N VAL A 227 -5.00 -9.80 -2.16
CA VAL A 227 -5.13 -9.98 -0.70
C VAL A 227 -6.42 -9.34 -0.21
N GLN A 228 -7.28 -10.14 0.42
CA GLN A 228 -8.54 -9.67 1.01
C GLN A 228 -8.29 -8.91 2.32
N GLN A 229 -8.82 -7.69 2.42
CA GLN A 229 -8.80 -6.86 3.61
C GLN A 229 -10.20 -6.34 3.95
N SER A 230 -10.40 -5.82 5.16
CA SER A 230 -11.65 -5.14 5.50
C SER A 230 -11.45 -4.02 6.51
N LYS A 231 -12.28 -2.98 6.43
CA LYS A 231 -12.25 -1.83 7.34
C LYS A 231 -13.64 -1.45 7.82
N GLN A 232 -13.74 -0.90 9.03
CA GLN A 232 -15.00 -0.38 9.56
C GLN A 232 -15.21 1.08 9.14
N LEU A 233 -16.39 1.37 8.58
CA LEU A 233 -16.83 2.69 8.17
C LEU A 233 -18.00 3.13 9.05
N SER A 234 -17.93 4.32 9.63
CA SER A 234 -18.98 4.89 10.49
C SER A 234 -19.66 6.09 9.85
N VAL A 235 -20.99 6.14 9.98
CA VAL A 235 -21.85 7.23 9.48
C VAL A 235 -22.80 7.71 10.59
N GLU A 236 -23.01 9.02 10.68
CA GLU A 236 -23.79 9.66 11.73
C GLU A 236 -24.81 10.66 11.15
N PRO A 237 -25.93 10.93 11.87
CA PRO A 237 -26.80 12.04 11.54
C PRO A 237 -26.04 13.37 11.58
N SER A 238 -26.34 14.27 10.65
CA SER A 238 -25.67 15.57 10.50
C SER A 238 -26.65 16.76 10.49
N GLY A 239 -27.87 16.55 11.01
CA GLY A 239 -28.99 17.49 10.92
C GLY A 239 -29.91 17.21 9.73
N LYS A 240 -30.63 18.23 9.25
CA LYS A 240 -31.54 18.12 8.09
C LYS A 240 -31.00 18.89 6.88
N GLN A 241 -31.18 18.32 5.69
CA GLN A 241 -30.96 18.99 4.41
C GLN A 241 -32.30 19.32 3.75
N PHE A 242 -32.38 20.48 3.09
CA PHE A 242 -33.63 21.07 2.57
C PHE A 242 -34.77 21.09 3.61
N LEU A 243 -34.42 21.28 4.90
CA LEU A 243 -35.27 21.24 6.10
C LEU A 243 -35.97 19.90 6.41
N ILE A 244 -36.22 19.04 5.41
CA ILE A 244 -37.11 17.87 5.54
C ILE A 244 -36.42 16.51 5.47
N PHE A 245 -35.26 16.40 4.81
CA PHE A 245 -34.54 15.13 4.67
C PHE A 245 -33.46 15.01 5.72
N ASP A 246 -33.25 13.80 6.25
CA ASP A 246 -32.09 13.51 7.07
C ASP A 246 -30.79 13.67 6.27
N SER A 247 -29.79 14.26 6.90
CA SER A 247 -28.43 14.35 6.37
C SER A 247 -27.51 13.44 7.17
N TRP A 248 -26.55 12.83 6.47
CA TRP A 248 -25.67 11.81 7.03
C TRP A 248 -24.23 12.15 6.67
N ARG A 249 -23.37 12.24 7.69
CA ARG A 249 -21.93 12.50 7.54
C ARG A 249 -21.15 11.22 7.81
N ILE A 250 -20.09 11.00 7.06
CA ILE A 250 -19.12 9.93 7.36
C ILE A 250 -18.12 10.49 8.38
N VAL A 251 -17.80 9.68 9.40
CA VAL A 251 -17.00 10.12 10.56
C VAL A 251 -15.73 9.30 10.79
N SER A 252 -15.55 8.20 10.07
CA SER A 252 -14.26 7.52 9.95
C SER A 252 -13.84 7.49 8.48
N PRO A 253 -12.64 7.96 8.11
CA PRO A 253 -12.16 7.85 6.74
C PRO A 253 -11.65 6.43 6.44
N LEU A 254 -11.72 6.03 5.17
CA LEU A 254 -11.11 4.77 4.72
C LEU A 254 -9.57 4.83 4.68
N THR A 255 -8.95 6.00 4.83
CA THR A 255 -7.49 6.19 4.83
C THR A 255 -6.74 5.20 5.74
N THR A 256 -5.83 4.45 5.15
CA THR A 256 -4.89 3.55 5.83
C THR A 256 -3.49 4.16 5.72
N SER A 257 -2.45 3.40 6.06
CA SER A 257 -1.07 3.79 5.80
C SER A 257 -0.28 2.68 5.12
N ILE A 258 0.85 3.08 4.54
CA ILE A 258 1.96 2.20 4.16
C ILE A 258 3.22 2.63 4.91
N LYS A 259 4.16 1.71 5.12
CA LYS A 259 5.46 2.00 5.72
C LYS A 259 6.53 1.96 4.63
N VAL A 260 7.41 2.95 4.58
CA VAL A 260 8.54 3.00 3.64
C VAL A 260 9.80 3.24 4.44
N ALA A 261 10.81 2.38 4.28
CA ALA A 261 12.12 2.50 4.91
C ALA A 261 13.19 2.73 3.83
N ALA A 262 14.06 3.71 4.06
CA ALA A 262 15.10 4.09 3.12
C ALA A 262 16.39 4.55 3.85
N PRO A 263 17.57 4.44 3.23
CA PRO A 263 18.82 4.95 3.79
C PRO A 263 18.89 6.49 3.78
N LYS A 264 19.82 7.06 4.54
CA LYS A 264 19.97 8.52 4.70
C LYS A 264 20.35 9.25 3.39
N THR A 265 20.78 8.52 2.38
CA THR A 265 21.08 9.01 1.03
C THR A 265 19.84 9.22 0.15
N VAL A 266 18.66 8.78 0.58
CA VAL A 266 17.39 8.82 -0.17
C VAL A 266 16.40 9.77 0.53
N ASP A 267 16.39 11.04 0.13
CA ASP A 267 15.41 12.03 0.65
C ASP A 267 13.99 11.82 0.05
N ASN A 268 13.90 11.35 -1.19
CA ASN A 268 12.68 11.27 -2.00
C ASN A 268 12.48 9.86 -2.59
N VAL A 269 11.22 9.41 -2.65
CA VAL A 269 10.78 8.19 -3.36
C VAL A 269 9.60 8.49 -4.27
N LEU A 270 9.40 7.69 -5.32
CA LEU A 270 8.18 7.69 -6.12
C LEU A 270 7.20 6.67 -5.52
N VAL A 271 5.96 7.08 -5.23
CA VAL A 271 4.87 6.17 -4.82
C VAL A 271 3.72 6.28 -5.81
N ASN A 272 3.44 5.19 -6.54
CA ASN A 272 2.53 5.18 -7.70
C ASN A 272 2.84 6.28 -8.75
N GLY A 273 4.10 6.72 -8.83
CA GLY A 273 4.57 7.78 -9.71
C GLY A 273 4.51 9.21 -9.13
N ILE A 274 3.96 9.41 -7.93
CA ILE A 274 4.02 10.69 -7.21
C ILE A 274 5.37 10.80 -6.49
N ASP A 275 6.06 11.94 -6.62
CA ASP A 275 7.28 12.24 -5.86
C ASP A 275 6.95 12.59 -4.39
N VAL A 276 7.60 11.89 -3.46
CA VAL A 276 7.38 11.97 -2.01
C VAL A 276 8.70 12.21 -1.30
N THR A 277 8.91 13.42 -0.81
CA THR A 277 9.93 13.71 0.22
C THR A 277 9.53 13.05 1.53
N LEU A 278 10.22 11.96 1.89
CA LEU A 278 9.85 11.09 3.02
C LEU A 278 9.80 11.87 4.34
N ALA A 279 10.82 12.70 4.59
CA ALA A 279 10.94 13.51 5.80
C ALA A 279 9.91 14.66 5.93
N LYS A 280 9.07 14.89 4.91
CA LYS A 280 8.01 15.92 4.90
C LYS A 280 6.60 15.33 4.86
N ALA A 281 6.39 14.27 4.09
CA ALA A 281 5.08 13.62 3.98
C ALA A 281 4.85 12.58 5.09
N GLY A 282 5.91 11.94 5.56
CA GLY A 282 5.87 10.82 6.49
C GLY A 282 5.64 11.22 7.95
N THR A 283 4.80 10.45 8.63
CA THR A 283 4.64 10.46 10.09
C THR A 283 5.46 9.35 10.73
N ASP A 284 5.50 9.34 12.07
CA ASP A 284 5.97 8.21 12.88
C ASP A 284 7.37 7.69 12.51
N LYS A 285 8.31 8.61 12.30
CA LYS A 285 9.69 8.30 11.91
C LYS A 285 10.34 7.36 12.94
N GLN A 286 10.85 6.23 12.47
CA GLN A 286 11.57 5.24 13.26
C GLN A 286 12.88 4.84 12.55
N VAL A 287 13.92 4.54 13.31
CA VAL A 287 15.13 3.91 12.76
C VAL A 287 14.94 2.40 12.85
N VAL A 288 15.10 1.71 11.72
CA VAL A 288 14.91 0.25 11.60
C VAL A 288 16.14 -0.41 10.99
N SER A 289 16.35 -1.69 11.27
CA SER A 289 17.31 -2.52 10.52
C SER A 289 16.71 -2.92 9.16
N PRO A 290 17.52 -3.13 8.11
CA PRO A 290 17.05 -3.78 6.89
C PRO A 290 16.70 -5.26 7.13
N PRO A 291 15.91 -5.89 6.24
CA PRO A 291 15.69 -7.34 6.20
C PRO A 291 17.00 -8.14 6.11
N ALA A 292 17.01 -9.39 6.58
CA ALA A 292 18.22 -10.23 6.58
C ALA A 292 18.71 -10.60 5.16
N ASP A 293 17.81 -10.66 4.18
CA ASP A 293 18.07 -10.80 2.74
C ASP A 293 18.55 -9.50 2.06
N GLN A 294 18.54 -8.38 2.79
CA GLN A 294 19.05 -7.06 2.38
C GLN A 294 20.12 -6.52 3.35
N ALA A 295 20.52 -7.34 4.33
CA ALA A 295 21.62 -7.10 5.24
C ALA A 295 22.94 -7.44 4.52
N PRO A 296 24.09 -6.89 4.96
CA PRO A 296 25.37 -7.22 4.33
C PRO A 296 25.66 -8.73 4.39
N SER A 297 25.91 -9.32 3.22
CA SER A 297 26.58 -10.62 3.11
C SER A 297 28.00 -10.52 3.69
N GLU A 298 28.50 -11.62 4.27
CA GLU A 298 29.89 -11.67 4.75
C GLU A 298 30.91 -11.55 3.59
N ASP A 299 30.51 -11.97 2.38
CA ASP A 299 31.26 -11.85 1.12
C ASP A 299 31.27 -10.43 0.51
N GLY A 300 31.73 -9.44 1.28
CA GLY A 300 32.37 -8.22 0.75
C GLY A 300 31.58 -7.25 -0.14
N ASP A 301 30.27 -7.41 -0.33
CA ASP A 301 29.50 -6.51 -1.22
C ASP A 301 29.41 -5.07 -0.68
N ARG A 302 29.60 -4.11 -1.58
CA ARG A 302 29.85 -2.68 -1.31
C ARG A 302 28.57 -1.88 -1.00
N THR A 303 27.57 -2.53 -0.40
CA THR A 303 26.24 -1.96 -0.09
C THR A 303 25.87 -2.18 1.37
N HIS A 304 26.71 -1.69 2.29
CA HIS A 304 26.43 -1.78 3.71
C HIS A 304 25.20 -0.97 4.11
N TYR A 305 24.19 -1.65 4.66
CA TYR A 305 23.04 -1.03 5.32
C TYR A 305 22.99 -1.48 6.79
N THR A 306 23.38 -0.60 7.70
CA THR A 306 23.32 -0.83 9.15
C THR A 306 22.00 -0.33 9.77
N SER A 307 21.33 0.62 9.09
CA SER A 307 20.05 1.19 9.51
C SER A 307 19.37 1.92 8.34
N MET A 308 18.05 2.03 8.41
CA MET A 308 17.20 2.82 7.51
C MET A 308 16.23 3.68 8.33
N ASP A 309 15.84 4.82 7.78
CA ASP A 309 14.76 5.64 8.30
C ASP A 309 13.43 5.15 7.73
N GLN A 310 12.58 4.58 8.58
CA GLN A 310 11.20 4.20 8.27
C GLN A 310 10.24 5.38 8.52
N TYR A 311 9.33 5.61 7.58
CA TYR A 311 8.26 6.60 7.64
C TYR A 311 6.91 5.94 7.35
N THR A 312 5.87 6.44 8.01
CA THR A 312 4.47 6.05 7.76
C THR A 312 3.82 7.07 6.82
N LEU A 313 3.29 6.63 5.69
CA LEU A 313 2.63 7.49 4.69
C LEU A 313 1.13 7.18 4.64
N PRO A 314 0.22 8.17 4.83
CA PRO A 314 -1.22 7.93 4.75
C PRO A 314 -1.69 7.85 3.31
N VAL A 315 -2.45 6.80 3.00
CA VAL A 315 -2.98 6.49 1.66
C VAL A 315 -4.46 6.08 1.75
N TYR A 316 -5.17 6.07 0.63
CA TYR A 316 -6.40 5.27 0.55
C TYR A 316 -6.06 3.82 0.18
N PRO A 317 -6.86 2.81 0.60
CA PRO A 317 -6.50 1.42 0.38
C PRO A 317 -6.49 1.04 -1.11
N GLY A 318 -5.53 0.18 -1.46
CA GLY A 318 -5.17 -0.16 -2.83
C GLY A 318 -3.77 -0.77 -2.84
N VAL A 319 -3.08 -0.70 -3.97
CA VAL A 319 -1.70 -1.20 -4.13
C VAL A 319 -0.75 -0.01 -4.22
N ALA A 320 0.31 -0.02 -3.42
CA ALA A 320 1.38 0.97 -3.51
C ALA A 320 2.61 0.35 -4.20
N LYS A 321 3.08 0.97 -5.26
CA LYS A 321 4.35 0.68 -5.92
C LYS A 321 5.35 1.78 -5.51
N VAL A 322 6.37 1.40 -4.75
CA VAL A 322 7.43 2.30 -4.26
C VAL A 322 8.68 2.10 -5.11
N GLU A 323 9.22 3.19 -5.65
CA GLU A 323 10.35 3.22 -6.58
C GLU A 323 11.31 4.35 -6.22
N LEU A 324 12.59 4.24 -6.61
CA LEU A 324 13.47 5.41 -6.62
C LEU A 324 13.19 6.29 -7.85
N PRO A 325 13.32 7.63 -7.72
CA PRO A 325 13.45 8.52 -8.87
C PRO A 325 14.60 8.06 -9.78
N LYS A 326 14.43 8.20 -11.10
CA LYS A 326 15.44 7.75 -12.08
C LYS A 326 16.78 8.46 -11.83
N SER A 327 17.79 7.67 -11.52
CA SER A 327 19.17 8.12 -11.32
C SER A 327 20.11 7.30 -12.20
N LYS A 328 21.21 7.90 -12.64
CA LYS A 328 22.32 7.16 -13.27
C LYS A 328 23.30 6.58 -12.25
N TYR A 329 23.18 6.98 -10.97
CA TYR A 329 24.14 6.69 -9.90
C TYR A 329 23.72 5.51 -9.02
N VAL A 330 22.42 5.31 -8.81
CA VAL A 330 21.86 4.21 -8.02
C VAL A 330 20.62 3.63 -8.69
N LYS A 331 20.38 2.34 -8.46
CA LYS A 331 19.23 1.56 -8.93
C LYS A 331 18.59 0.83 -7.75
N ALA A 332 17.27 0.63 -7.77
CA ALA A 332 16.57 -0.25 -6.83
C ALA A 332 15.42 -0.93 -7.55
N GLU A 333 15.01 -2.12 -7.10
CA GLU A 333 13.84 -2.78 -7.64
C GLU A 333 12.53 -2.18 -7.09
N PRO A 334 11.45 -2.09 -7.89
CA PRO A 334 10.16 -1.57 -7.42
C PRO A 334 9.49 -2.46 -6.38
N VAL A 335 9.32 -1.96 -5.16
CA VAL A 335 8.63 -2.69 -4.09
C VAL A 335 7.12 -2.49 -4.18
N LYS A 336 6.35 -3.58 -4.25
CA LYS A 336 4.88 -3.55 -4.25
C LYS A 336 4.32 -3.91 -2.87
N LEU A 337 3.64 -2.97 -2.24
CA LEU A 337 2.86 -3.19 -1.02
C LEU A 337 1.39 -3.42 -1.36
N ASN A 338 0.82 -4.47 -0.78
CA ASN A 338 -0.58 -4.86 -0.88
C ASN A 338 -1.24 -5.07 0.49
N ASP A 339 -0.60 -4.56 1.53
CA ASP A 339 -0.99 -4.70 2.93
C ASP A 339 -0.35 -3.55 3.72
N SER A 340 -1.07 -2.95 4.66
CA SER A 340 -0.61 -1.84 5.50
C SER A 340 0.43 -2.23 6.55
N ASP A 341 0.49 -3.52 6.93
CA ASP A 341 1.46 -3.97 7.93
C ASP A 341 2.87 -4.14 7.37
N LYS A 342 3.00 -4.33 6.05
CA LYS A 342 4.28 -4.50 5.35
C LYS A 342 5.05 -3.17 5.20
N VAL A 343 6.37 -3.29 5.13
CA VAL A 343 7.31 -2.18 4.92
C VAL A 343 7.93 -2.31 3.53
N ALA A 344 7.94 -1.23 2.76
CA ALA A 344 8.75 -1.13 1.55
C ALA A 344 10.17 -0.71 1.93
N TYR A 345 11.09 -1.67 1.98
CA TYR A 345 12.51 -1.40 2.13
C TYR A 345 13.11 -1.01 0.79
N VAL A 346 13.52 0.25 0.67
CA VAL A 346 14.13 0.83 -0.51
C VAL A 346 15.65 0.76 -0.34
N ALA A 347 16.23 -0.38 -0.75
CA ALA A 347 17.66 -0.64 -0.72
C ALA A 347 18.29 -0.37 -2.11
N PRO A 348 18.85 0.83 -2.38
CA PRO A 348 19.61 1.05 -3.60
C PRO A 348 20.86 0.17 -3.69
N GLN A 349 21.20 -0.22 -4.90
CA GLN A 349 22.53 -0.68 -5.29
C GLN A 349 23.27 0.47 -5.97
N ALA A 350 24.59 0.48 -5.80
CA ALA A 350 25.48 1.39 -6.51
C ALA A 350 25.52 1.06 -8.02
N THR A 351 26.14 1.95 -8.78
CA THR A 351 26.48 1.75 -10.20
C THR A 351 27.88 2.26 -10.45
N ASP A 352 28.51 1.80 -11.52
CA ASP A 352 29.83 2.20 -11.98
C ASP A 352 29.95 3.74 -12.07
N ALA A 353 28.88 4.43 -12.48
CA ALA A 353 28.83 5.88 -12.61
C ALA A 353 28.87 6.63 -11.26
N LEU A 354 28.51 5.98 -10.14
CA LEU A 354 28.70 6.52 -8.79
C LEU A 354 30.14 6.36 -8.32
N GLU A 355 30.71 5.16 -8.49
CA GLU A 355 32.11 4.91 -8.15
C GLU A 355 33.05 5.80 -8.97
N GLN A 356 32.83 5.89 -10.29
CA GLN A 356 33.55 6.82 -11.18
C GLN A 356 33.37 8.28 -10.76
N GLY A 357 32.14 8.73 -10.49
CA GLY A 357 31.87 10.13 -10.08
C GLY A 357 32.48 10.52 -8.73
N ILE A 358 32.70 9.56 -7.82
CA ILE A 358 33.47 9.75 -6.59
C ILE A 358 34.98 9.77 -6.91
N LEU A 359 35.46 8.79 -7.68
CA LEU A 359 36.87 8.66 -8.03
C LEU A 359 37.41 9.82 -8.89
N GLU A 360 36.59 10.48 -9.70
CA GLU A 360 36.93 11.73 -10.40
C GLU A 360 37.30 12.86 -9.40
N GLN A 361 36.54 13.02 -8.32
CA GLN A 361 36.81 14.04 -7.30
C GLN A 361 38.00 13.65 -6.41
N VAL A 362 38.18 12.35 -6.14
CA VAL A 362 39.39 11.81 -5.48
C VAL A 362 40.63 12.07 -6.33
N GLN A 363 40.60 11.80 -7.64
CA GLN A 363 41.72 12.04 -8.54
C GLN A 363 42.07 13.53 -8.60
N LYS A 364 41.06 14.41 -8.77
CA LYS A 364 41.27 15.86 -8.71
C LYS A 364 41.97 16.28 -7.42
N ARG A 365 41.60 15.69 -6.27
CA ARG A 365 42.27 15.97 -4.99
C ARG A 365 43.70 15.43 -4.93
N ILE A 366 43.96 14.27 -5.52
CA ILE A 366 45.31 13.74 -5.70
C ILE A 366 46.18 14.70 -6.53
N ASP A 367 45.64 15.25 -7.61
CA ASP A 367 46.33 16.23 -8.46
C ASP A 367 46.61 17.53 -7.69
N GLU A 368 45.61 18.07 -6.97
CA GLU A 368 45.76 19.26 -6.10
C GLU A 368 46.82 19.07 -5.00
N CYS A 369 46.97 17.86 -4.46
CA CYS A 369 47.94 17.55 -3.43
C CYS A 369 49.35 17.34 -4.01
N THR A 370 49.47 16.57 -5.08
CA THR A 370 50.76 16.25 -5.71
C THR A 370 51.39 17.45 -6.42
N ALA A 371 50.59 18.41 -6.90
CA ALA A 371 51.06 19.68 -7.44
C ALA A 371 51.61 20.66 -6.39
N SER A 372 51.47 20.40 -5.09
CA SER A 372 52.07 21.26 -4.05
C SER A 372 53.56 21.02 -3.90
N SER A 373 54.34 22.09 -3.76
CA SER A 373 55.74 22.09 -3.35
C SER A 373 55.95 22.33 -1.84
N GLU A 374 54.86 22.40 -1.05
CA GLU A 374 54.95 22.53 0.41
C GLU A 374 55.49 21.25 1.05
N LEU A 375 56.17 21.34 2.20
CA LEU A 375 56.59 20.16 2.95
C LEU A 375 55.38 19.35 3.43
N ARG A 376 54.37 20.02 3.99
CA ARG A 376 53.12 19.41 4.46
C ARG A 376 51.92 20.27 4.07
N LYS A 377 50.91 19.66 3.46
CA LYS A 377 49.64 20.29 3.07
C LYS A 377 48.47 19.61 3.79
N THR A 378 47.56 20.39 4.37
CA THR A 378 46.36 19.87 5.06
C THR A 378 45.47 19.09 4.09
N GLY A 379 44.88 17.98 4.55
CA GLY A 379 44.10 17.06 3.71
C GLY A 379 44.91 16.18 2.74
N CYS A 380 46.22 16.40 2.62
CA CYS A 380 47.09 15.71 1.66
C CYS A 380 48.00 14.66 2.30
N ASN A 381 47.58 14.03 3.42
CA ASN A 381 48.42 13.19 4.27
C ASN A 381 49.10 12.03 3.53
N PHE A 382 48.42 11.40 2.56
CA PHE A 382 48.98 10.37 1.66
C PHE A 382 50.18 10.85 0.80
N SER A 383 50.47 12.14 0.78
CA SER A 383 51.56 12.80 0.05
C SER A 383 52.46 13.70 0.94
N ASN A 384 52.20 13.72 2.25
CA ASN A 384 53.00 14.43 3.24
C ASN A 384 54.15 13.51 3.71
N GLY A 385 55.26 13.53 2.97
CA GLY A 385 56.42 12.68 3.24
C GLY A 385 57.03 12.86 4.63
N SER A 386 57.76 11.84 5.07
CA SER A 386 58.69 11.99 6.19
C SER A 386 59.90 12.81 5.71
N PHE A 387 60.22 13.88 6.43
CA PHE A 387 61.39 14.74 6.22
C PHE A 387 62.19 14.76 7.54
N SER A 388 63.52 14.83 7.45
CA SER A 388 64.39 14.76 8.64
C SER A 388 64.28 15.99 9.54
N ASP A 389 63.83 15.77 10.79
CA ASP A 389 63.89 16.77 11.86
C ASP A 389 65.34 17.00 12.36
N GLY A 390 66.23 16.03 12.14
CA GLY A 390 67.63 16.09 12.57
C GLY A 390 68.40 17.14 11.78
N GLY A 391 68.99 18.11 12.47
CA GLY A 391 69.78 19.20 11.87
C GLY A 391 68.97 20.32 11.20
N ARG A 392 67.65 20.16 11.01
CA ARG A 392 66.76 21.11 10.32
C ARG A 392 67.27 21.60 8.94
N PRO A 393 67.57 20.69 8.00
CA PRO A 393 68.01 21.09 6.66
C PRO A 393 66.95 21.91 5.92
N ALA A 394 67.41 22.74 4.98
CA ALA A 394 66.55 23.36 3.98
C ALA A 394 66.16 22.32 2.91
N TYR A 395 64.96 22.47 2.35
CA TYR A 395 64.41 21.59 1.32
C TYR A 395 64.01 22.37 0.06
N THR A 396 64.17 21.77 -1.11
CA THR A 396 63.73 22.33 -2.40
C THR A 396 63.39 21.24 -3.42
N ASN A 397 62.92 21.62 -4.60
CA ASN A 397 62.64 20.73 -5.74
C ASN A 397 61.74 19.52 -5.43
N ILE A 398 60.86 19.65 -4.43
CA ILE A 398 59.93 18.60 -3.99
C ILE A 398 58.97 18.25 -5.15
N ARG A 399 59.00 17.00 -5.59
CA ARG A 399 58.10 16.42 -6.61
C ARG A 399 57.45 15.16 -6.06
N ARG A 400 56.13 15.06 -6.26
CA ARG A 400 55.28 13.98 -5.74
C ARG A 400 54.69 13.18 -6.90
N ARG A 401 54.60 11.85 -6.76
CA ARG A 401 54.00 10.96 -7.76
C ARG A 401 53.23 9.84 -7.07
N VAL A 402 51.92 9.77 -7.31
CA VAL A 402 51.12 8.61 -6.89
C VAL A 402 51.40 7.41 -7.80
N ASN A 403 51.37 6.21 -7.21
CA ASN A 403 51.52 4.95 -7.90
C ASN A 403 50.15 4.28 -8.09
N GLY A 404 49.79 3.98 -9.34
CA GLY A 404 48.47 3.44 -9.70
C GLY A 404 47.38 4.51 -9.82
N SER A 405 46.15 4.05 -10.11
CA SER A 405 44.93 4.85 -10.08
C SER A 405 44.23 4.67 -8.72
N PRO A 406 43.47 5.65 -8.21
CA PRO A 406 42.69 5.47 -7.00
C PRO A 406 41.51 4.51 -7.21
N SER A 407 41.15 3.78 -6.16
CA SER A 407 40.01 2.86 -6.07
C SER A 407 39.35 2.97 -4.68
N LEU A 408 38.15 2.41 -4.52
CA LEU A 408 37.39 2.45 -3.26
C LEU A 408 37.52 1.16 -2.44
N ASP A 409 38.02 1.31 -1.21
CA ASP A 409 38.03 0.29 -0.16
C ASP A 409 36.64 0.15 0.48
N LYS A 410 35.94 1.28 0.68
CA LYS A 410 34.56 1.30 1.18
C LYS A 410 33.70 2.30 0.39
N LEU A 411 32.49 1.87 0.05
CA LEU A 411 31.36 2.72 -0.31
C LEU A 411 30.19 2.38 0.64
N ASP A 412 29.56 3.39 1.23
CA ASP A 412 28.44 3.23 2.17
C ASP A 412 27.22 4.01 1.68
N LEU A 413 26.27 3.29 1.08
CA LEU A 413 24.99 3.87 0.63
C LEU A 413 24.05 4.17 1.81
N GLY A 414 24.28 3.59 2.98
CA GLY A 414 23.48 3.80 4.20
C GLY A 414 23.75 5.17 4.84
N THR A 415 25.03 5.52 5.00
CA THR A 415 25.48 6.80 5.56
C THR A 415 25.78 7.87 4.52
N GLY A 416 26.11 7.47 3.29
CA GLY A 416 26.62 8.39 2.26
C GLY A 416 28.10 8.68 2.42
N GLU A 417 28.92 7.68 2.78
CA GLU A 417 30.35 7.82 3.07
C GLU A 417 31.21 6.93 2.16
N PHE A 418 32.47 7.31 1.95
CA PHE A 418 33.43 6.49 1.20
C PHE A 418 34.85 6.57 1.78
N LYS A 419 35.66 5.56 1.49
CA LYS A 419 37.10 5.47 1.79
C LYS A 419 37.82 4.89 0.58
N THR A 420 38.93 5.50 0.17
CA THR A 420 39.81 4.94 -0.86
C THR A 420 40.61 3.76 -0.32
N ASP A 421 41.14 2.94 -1.23
CA ASP A 421 42.32 2.12 -0.95
C ASP A 421 43.52 2.98 -0.50
N LEU A 422 44.58 2.32 -0.02
CA LEU A 422 45.79 2.99 0.44
C LEU A 422 46.53 3.65 -0.73
N ILE A 423 46.46 4.98 -0.82
CA ILE A 423 47.15 5.74 -1.87
C ILE A 423 48.64 5.80 -1.49
N HIS A 424 49.52 5.37 -2.39
CA HIS A 424 50.97 5.40 -2.21
C HIS A 424 51.61 6.51 -3.06
N THR A 425 52.36 7.42 -2.42
CA THR A 425 53.09 8.51 -3.08
C THR A 425 54.60 8.34 -2.92
N GLY A 426 55.30 8.26 -4.05
CA GLY A 426 56.76 8.46 -4.10
C GLY A 426 57.08 9.96 -4.14
N ILE A 427 58.10 10.38 -3.38
CA ILE A 427 58.49 11.77 -3.25
C ILE A 427 60.00 11.88 -3.50
N SER A 428 60.39 12.81 -4.36
CA SER A 428 61.80 13.18 -4.60
C SER A 428 61.99 14.64 -4.23
N TYR A 429 63.13 14.98 -3.64
CA TYR A 429 63.46 16.35 -3.23
C TYR A 429 64.96 16.56 -3.21
N GLN A 430 65.37 17.80 -3.00
CA GLN A 430 66.74 18.15 -2.66
C GLN A 430 66.80 18.75 -1.25
N TYR A 431 67.86 18.46 -0.52
CA TYR A 431 68.10 18.99 0.82
C TYR A 431 69.54 19.51 0.99
N ARG A 432 69.77 20.33 2.01
CA ARG A 432 71.10 20.74 2.50
C ARG A 432 71.04 21.28 3.93
N PHE A 433 72.10 21.16 4.73
CA PHE A 433 72.08 21.57 6.14
C PHE A 433 72.44 23.04 6.32
N TYR A 434 73.45 23.52 5.59
CA TYR A 434 73.97 24.89 5.67
C TYR A 434 73.72 25.69 4.39
N SER A 435 73.99 27.00 4.40
CA SER A 435 73.71 27.89 3.25
C SER A 435 74.79 27.85 2.16
N ASP A 436 75.95 27.31 2.50
CA ASP A 436 77.15 27.07 1.70
C ASP A 436 77.31 25.59 1.26
N ASP A 437 76.51 24.67 1.82
CA ASP A 437 76.38 23.30 1.32
C ASP A 437 75.81 23.26 -0.11
N ASP A 438 76.31 22.32 -0.91
CA ASP A 438 75.67 21.85 -2.14
C ASP A 438 74.32 21.17 -1.84
N TRP A 439 73.40 21.21 -2.81
CA TRP A 439 72.13 20.49 -2.72
C TRP A 439 72.31 19.01 -3.03
N LEU A 440 71.83 18.14 -2.13
CA LEU A 440 71.85 16.69 -2.27
C LEU A 440 70.46 16.17 -2.65
N ASP A 441 70.39 15.30 -3.66
CA ASP A 441 69.17 14.59 -4.05
C ASP A 441 68.82 13.49 -3.04
N ASP A 442 67.54 13.36 -2.68
CA ASP A 442 67.05 12.33 -1.76
C ASP A 442 65.56 12.01 -2.04
N THR A 443 65.06 10.93 -1.43
CA THR A 443 63.71 10.40 -1.65
C THR A 443 63.02 10.02 -0.35
N SER A 444 61.70 10.24 -0.31
CA SER A 444 60.82 9.82 0.78
C SER A 444 59.55 9.22 0.19
N SER A 445 58.74 8.61 1.04
CA SER A 445 57.43 8.09 0.66
C SER A 445 56.38 8.55 1.67
N ALA A 446 55.13 8.59 1.20
CA ALA A 446 53.96 8.76 2.03
C ALA A 446 52.89 7.78 1.56
N SER A 447 52.01 7.39 2.48
CA SER A 447 50.80 6.67 2.15
C SER A 447 49.66 7.08 3.07
N GLY A 448 48.43 6.92 2.57
CA GLY A 448 47.24 7.24 3.34
C GLY A 448 45.97 7.06 2.52
N TYR A 449 44.84 7.09 3.20
CA TYR A 449 43.52 7.03 2.59
C TYR A 449 42.98 8.45 2.38
N LEU A 450 42.15 8.64 1.36
CA LEU A 450 41.19 9.73 1.33
C LEU A 450 39.83 9.16 1.75
N VAL A 451 39.12 9.90 2.59
CA VAL A 451 37.75 9.57 2.99
C VAL A 451 36.85 10.78 2.76
N GLY A 452 35.54 10.54 2.70
CA GLY A 452 34.60 11.62 2.47
C GLY A 452 33.16 11.18 2.53
N SER A 453 32.29 12.12 2.15
CA SER A 453 30.85 11.92 2.03
C SER A 453 30.36 12.22 0.62
N PHE A 454 29.25 11.61 0.24
CA PHE A 454 28.53 11.89 -0.99
C PHE A 454 27.03 11.95 -0.74
N SER A 455 26.30 12.59 -1.65
CA SER A 455 24.83 12.61 -1.62
C SER A 455 24.30 12.68 -3.05
N ILE A 456 23.16 12.02 -3.29
CA ILE A 456 22.51 11.96 -4.60
C ILE A 456 21.16 12.67 -4.45
N ARG A 457 21.02 13.87 -5.02
CA ARG A 457 19.83 14.72 -4.87
C ARG A 457 19.34 15.17 -6.23
N ASN A 458 18.06 14.98 -6.51
CA ASN A 458 17.42 15.31 -7.79
C ASN A 458 18.12 14.71 -9.04
N GLY A 459 18.86 13.60 -8.86
CA GLY A 459 19.67 12.97 -9.89
C GLY A 459 21.12 13.49 -10.02
N GLU A 460 21.52 14.49 -9.24
CA GLU A 460 22.87 15.04 -9.18
C GLU A 460 23.69 14.41 -8.04
N LEU A 461 24.98 14.16 -8.29
CA LEU A 461 25.94 13.67 -7.29
C LEU A 461 26.76 14.84 -6.74
N THR A 462 26.75 15.03 -5.42
CA THR A 462 27.67 15.92 -4.70
C THR A 462 28.63 15.06 -3.87
N VAL A 463 29.94 15.33 -3.96
CA VAL A 463 31.01 14.63 -3.21
C VAL A 463 31.81 15.64 -2.39
N LYS A 464 32.25 15.27 -1.20
CA LYS A 464 33.10 16.06 -0.30
C LYS A 464 34.17 15.17 0.33
N ILE A 465 35.43 15.56 0.20
CA ILE A 465 36.56 14.89 0.85
C ILE A 465 36.82 15.55 2.21
N ASP A 466 37.15 14.76 3.23
CA ASP A 466 37.43 15.26 4.58
C ASP A 466 38.94 15.52 4.79
N ASP A 467 39.30 16.80 4.85
CA ASP A 467 40.67 17.26 5.10
C ASP A 467 41.11 17.13 6.59
N SER A 468 40.18 16.83 7.50
CA SER A 468 40.43 16.80 8.95
C SER A 468 41.04 15.49 9.46
N VAL A 469 40.96 14.41 8.66
CA VAL A 469 41.44 13.07 9.05
C VAL A 469 42.97 13.06 9.13
N LYS A 470 43.46 13.16 10.36
CA LYS A 470 44.86 12.88 10.70
C LYS A 470 45.13 11.40 10.45
N SER A 471 46.14 11.11 9.65
CA SER A 471 46.70 9.76 9.51
C SER A 471 47.29 9.34 10.86
N TYR A 472 46.63 8.40 11.55
CA TYR A 472 47.15 7.76 12.75
C TYR A 472 48.06 6.59 12.37
N TYR A 473 49.30 6.92 12.00
CA TYR A 473 50.43 6.01 11.82
C TYR A 473 51.71 6.71 12.34
#